data_AF-A0A1I6H5M0-F1
#
_entry.id   AF-A0A1I6H5M0-F1
#
_cell.length_a   1.000
_cell.length_b   1.000
_cell.length_c   1.000
_cell.angle_alpha   90.00
_cell.angle_beta   90.00
_cell.angle_gamma   90.00
#
_symmetry.space_group_name_H-M   'P 1'
#
loop_
_entity.id
_entity.type
_entity.pdbx_description
1 polymer ?
#
loop_
_entity_poly.entity_id
_entity_poly.type
_entity_poly.pdbx_seq_one_letter_code
_entity_poly.pdbx_strand_id
1 'polypeptide(L)'
;MTKQFVVLSIAAMSVVWAISSPAQAQSLEQQLAQCTTIKNPLKRLVCFDDVAAGNATAPAASTNSPVAGTPASERAQQRANNQGRAQQTETAESKRERFGFEHLPDEDAENAKPERMDIRIASYSKNRVGVLTIETTDGQVWEQISAERFTIKEGEPYYLERGLFGSYFFLGREDSPRRTRVKRIK
;
A
#
# COMPACT_ATOMS: atom_id res chain seq x y z
N MET A 1 61.25 -15.38 57.49
CA MET A 1 62.69 -15.64 57.32
C MET A 1 62.91 -17.14 57.40
N THR A 2 62.79 -17.87 56.29
CA THR A 2 63.23 -19.27 56.20
C THR A 2 63.71 -19.52 54.78
N LYS A 3 64.90 -20.12 54.73
CA LYS A 3 65.89 -20.08 53.64
C LYS A 3 65.57 -21.07 52.51
N GLN A 4 66.11 -20.67 51.35
CA GLN A 4 66.49 -21.46 50.19
C GLN A 4 66.82 -22.94 50.44
N PHE A 5 66.39 -23.80 49.52
CA PHE A 5 67.15 -24.99 49.13
C PHE A 5 67.20 -25.09 47.60
N VAL A 6 68.42 -24.97 47.10
CA VAL A 6 68.87 -25.33 45.75
C VAL A 6 69.14 -26.83 45.76
N VAL A 7 68.53 -27.61 44.86
CA VAL A 7 69.24 -28.71 44.20
C VAL A 7 68.79 -28.78 42.74
N LEU A 8 69.79 -28.69 41.89
CA LEU A 8 69.78 -28.56 40.44
C LEU A 8 70.07 -29.95 39.85
N SER A 9 69.21 -30.49 38.97
CA SER A 9 69.66 -31.26 37.79
C SER A 9 68.54 -31.84 36.92
N ILE A 10 68.74 -31.63 35.61
CA ILE A 10 68.19 -32.32 34.44
C ILE A 10 66.96 -31.69 33.77
N ALA A 11 67.28 -30.91 32.73
CA ALA A 11 66.62 -30.80 31.44
C ALA A 11 65.11 -30.48 31.38
N ALA A 12 64.78 -29.23 31.02
CA ALA A 12 63.73 -28.93 30.04
C ALA A 12 63.77 -27.45 29.64
N MET A 13 64.37 -27.22 28.47
CA MET A 13 63.86 -26.36 27.40
C MET A 13 62.56 -25.58 27.72
N SER A 14 62.71 -24.26 27.78
CA SER A 14 61.73 -23.22 27.39
C SER A 14 60.38 -23.69 26.83
N VAL A 15 59.26 -23.29 27.45
CA VAL A 15 58.18 -22.56 26.74
C VAL A 15 57.36 -21.72 27.74
N VAL A 16 57.47 -20.39 27.66
CA VAL A 16 56.46 -19.47 28.23
C VAL A 16 55.33 -19.41 27.22
N TRP A 17 54.22 -20.12 27.48
CA TRP A 17 52.98 -19.98 26.71
C TRP A 17 52.25 -18.73 27.20
N ALA A 18 52.38 -17.62 26.46
CA ALA A 18 51.43 -16.52 26.56
C ALA A 18 50.08 -17.01 26.01
N ILE A 19 49.07 -17.08 26.87
CA ILE A 19 47.71 -17.42 26.47
C ILE A 19 47.09 -16.15 25.86
N SER A 20 47.39 -15.86 24.60
CA SER A 20 46.64 -14.88 23.82
C SER A 20 45.27 -15.47 23.47
N SER A 21 44.20 -14.97 24.10
CA SER A 21 42.84 -15.32 23.69
C SER A 21 42.62 -14.93 22.23
N PRO A 22 42.18 -15.83 21.34
CA PRO A 22 41.74 -15.42 20.03
C PRO A 22 40.47 -14.59 20.20
N ALA A 23 40.51 -13.33 19.79
CA ALA A 23 39.30 -12.57 19.51
C ALA A 23 38.58 -13.31 18.37
N GLN A 24 37.61 -14.17 18.72
CA GLN A 24 36.77 -14.85 17.77
C GLN A 24 35.91 -13.79 17.09
N ALA A 25 36.27 -13.41 15.87
CA ALA A 25 35.39 -12.67 14.99
C ALA A 25 34.15 -13.56 14.77
N GLN A 26 33.04 -13.25 15.45
CA GLN A 26 31.78 -13.94 15.22
C GLN A 26 31.41 -13.73 13.75
N SER A 27 31.13 -14.83 13.04
CA SER A 27 30.63 -14.70 11.68
C SER A 27 29.26 -14.01 11.70
N LEU A 28 28.94 -13.30 10.64
CA LEU A 28 27.65 -12.63 10.48
C LEU A 28 26.49 -13.61 10.75
N GLU A 29 26.60 -14.83 10.22
CA GLU A 29 25.70 -15.97 10.46
C GLU A 29 25.42 -16.22 11.95
N GLN A 30 26.45 -16.21 12.80
CA GLN A 30 26.31 -16.44 14.24
C GLN A 30 25.62 -15.27 14.96
N GLN A 31 25.84 -14.03 14.52
CA GLN A 31 25.18 -12.86 15.08
C GLN A 31 23.68 -12.85 14.76
N LEU A 32 23.32 -13.19 13.52
CA LEU A 32 21.93 -13.38 13.09
C LEU A 32 21.24 -14.50 13.87
N ALA A 33 21.93 -15.62 14.11
CA ALA A 33 21.37 -16.74 14.87
C ALA A 33 21.03 -16.36 16.32
N GLN A 34 21.83 -15.49 16.96
CA GLN A 34 21.57 -15.05 18.33
C GLN A 34 20.27 -14.24 18.44
N CYS A 35 19.97 -13.37 17.47
CA CYS A 35 18.73 -12.59 17.47
C CYS A 35 17.48 -13.49 17.44
N THR A 36 17.54 -14.65 16.79
CA THR A 36 16.39 -15.58 16.72
C THR A 36 15.97 -16.15 18.09
N THR A 37 16.88 -16.16 19.07
CA THR A 37 16.63 -16.70 20.40
C THR A 37 15.82 -15.76 21.30
N ILE A 38 15.68 -14.48 20.93
CA ILE A 38 14.98 -13.46 21.70
C ILE A 38 13.46 -13.66 21.60
N LYS A 39 12.80 -13.86 22.74
CA LYS A 39 11.34 -14.10 22.81
C LYS A 39 10.48 -12.85 22.62
N ASN A 40 10.96 -11.69 23.07
CA ASN A 40 10.23 -10.44 22.91
C ASN A 40 10.36 -9.97 21.44
N PRO A 41 9.26 -9.80 20.69
CA PRO A 41 9.31 -9.52 19.27
C PRO A 41 9.96 -8.17 18.94
N LEU A 42 9.75 -7.15 19.80
CA LEU A 42 10.35 -5.83 19.60
C LEU A 42 11.87 -5.87 19.84
N LYS A 43 12.32 -6.54 20.91
CA LYS A 43 13.76 -6.71 21.18
C LYS A 43 14.46 -7.53 20.08
N ARG A 44 13.76 -8.52 19.51
CA ARG A 44 14.27 -9.31 18.40
C ARG A 44 14.46 -8.47 17.14
N LEU A 45 13.51 -7.58 16.83
CA LEU A 45 13.61 -6.69 15.68
C LEU A 45 14.81 -5.75 15.81
N VAL A 46 14.93 -5.08 16.96
CA VAL A 46 16.06 -4.17 17.26
C VAL A 46 17.40 -4.90 17.13
N CYS A 47 17.50 -6.14 17.59
CA CYS A 47 18.72 -6.96 17.43
C CYS A 47 19.12 -7.16 15.95
N PHE A 48 18.15 -7.41 15.06
CA PHE A 48 18.45 -7.55 13.63
C PHE A 48 18.91 -6.23 13.01
N ASP A 49 18.28 -5.12 13.39
CA ASP A 49 18.65 -3.78 12.91
C ASP A 49 20.07 -3.40 13.35
N ASP A 50 20.46 -3.74 14.59
CA ASP A 50 21.80 -3.48 15.12
C ASP A 50 22.89 -4.28 14.38
N VAL A 51 22.61 -5.54 14.04
CA VAL A 51 23.52 -6.37 13.22
C VAL A 51 23.66 -5.80 11.81
N ALA A 52 22.56 -5.33 11.20
CA ALA A 52 22.59 -4.69 9.89
C ALA A 52 23.33 -3.33 9.91
N ALA A 53 23.27 -2.61 11.03
CA ALA A 53 23.99 -1.35 11.24
C ALA A 53 25.47 -1.54 11.58
N GLY A 54 25.96 -2.77 11.76
CA GLY A 54 27.34 -3.07 12.15
C GLY A 54 27.64 -2.80 13.64
N ASN A 55 26.61 -2.54 14.45
CA ASN A 55 26.70 -2.33 15.89
C ASN A 55 26.66 -3.67 16.63
N ALA A 56 27.58 -4.58 16.29
CA ALA A 56 27.65 -5.90 16.91
C ALA A 56 28.21 -5.82 18.34
N THR A 57 27.36 -5.42 19.28
CA THR A 57 27.56 -5.61 20.72
C THR A 57 26.33 -6.27 21.30
N ALA A 58 26.50 -7.50 21.78
CA ALA A 58 25.44 -8.32 22.36
C ALA A 58 24.66 -7.54 23.45
N PRO A 59 23.32 -7.44 23.37
CA PRO A 59 22.55 -6.73 24.38
C PRO A 59 22.48 -7.53 25.69
N ALA A 60 22.88 -6.87 26.76
CA ALA A 60 22.73 -7.32 28.14
C ALA A 60 21.25 -7.54 28.52
N ALA A 61 21.06 -8.50 29.41
CA ALA A 61 19.78 -8.99 29.91
C ALA A 61 19.02 -8.00 30.82
N SER A 62 17.75 -8.36 31.10
CA SER A 62 16.82 -7.82 32.11
C SER A 62 16.07 -6.53 31.71
N THR A 63 14.81 -6.28 32.10
CA THR A 63 13.92 -6.89 33.09
C THR A 63 12.48 -6.68 32.61
N ASN A 64 11.62 -7.69 32.74
CA ASN A 64 10.17 -7.49 32.63
C ASN A 64 9.66 -6.91 33.96
N SER A 65 8.91 -5.80 33.93
CA SER A 65 8.05 -5.38 35.05
C SER A 65 6.78 -4.74 34.49
N PRO A 66 5.60 -5.11 35.00
CA PRO A 66 4.32 -4.55 34.56
C PRO A 66 4.02 -3.24 35.31
N VAL A 67 3.57 -2.22 34.57
CA VAL A 67 3.05 -0.97 35.13
C VAL A 67 1.60 -1.19 35.57
N ALA A 68 1.32 -0.96 36.86
CA ALA A 68 -0.02 -0.89 37.43
C ALA A 68 -0.26 0.52 38.02
N GLY A 69 -1.49 1.04 37.84
CA GLY A 69 -1.98 2.34 38.35
C GLY A 69 -2.19 3.34 37.19
N THR A 70 -3.36 3.92 36.93
CA THR A 70 -4.28 4.65 37.85
C THR A 70 -5.64 4.87 37.14
N PRO A 71 -6.79 5.04 37.85
CA PRO A 71 -8.13 4.95 37.27
C PRO A 71 -8.56 6.23 36.54
N ALA A 72 -9.04 6.04 35.31
CA ALA A 72 -9.64 7.08 34.47
C ALA A 72 -11.15 7.17 34.73
N SER A 73 -11.57 7.89 35.77
CA SER A 73 -13.00 8.09 36.04
C SER A 73 -13.50 9.54 35.83
N GLU A 74 -12.64 10.50 35.51
CA GLU A 74 -13.06 11.91 35.37
C GLU A 74 -13.07 12.45 33.94
N ARG A 75 -12.66 11.67 32.93
CA ARG A 75 -12.67 12.12 31.53
C ARG A 75 -13.97 11.81 30.76
N ALA A 76 -14.95 11.19 31.43
CA ALA A 76 -16.17 10.70 30.78
C ALA A 76 -17.26 11.78 30.60
N GLN A 77 -17.20 12.92 31.28
CA GLN A 77 -18.33 13.87 31.31
C GLN A 77 -18.24 15.03 30.31
N GLN A 78 -17.14 15.19 29.57
CA GLN A 78 -17.00 16.27 28.58
C GLN A 78 -17.38 15.89 27.15
N ARG A 79 -17.91 14.67 26.90
CA ARG A 79 -18.34 14.22 25.57
C ARG A 79 -19.83 14.34 25.29
N ALA A 80 -20.61 14.91 26.21
CA ALA A 80 -22.07 14.93 26.09
C ALA A 80 -22.66 16.11 25.30
N ASN A 81 -21.85 17.09 24.84
CA ASN A 81 -22.40 18.34 24.31
C ASN A 81 -21.99 18.70 22.88
N ASN A 82 -21.71 17.71 22.02
CA ASN A 82 -21.49 17.97 20.60
C ASN A 82 -22.09 16.87 19.72
N GLN A 83 -23.39 16.61 19.89
CA GLN A 83 -24.18 15.81 18.95
C GLN A 83 -24.93 16.75 18.01
N GLY A 84 -24.20 17.20 17.00
CA GLY A 84 -24.66 18.08 15.94
C GLY A 84 -23.89 17.84 14.64
N ARG A 85 -23.63 16.58 14.29
CA ARG A 85 -23.33 16.13 12.92
C ARG A 85 -23.46 14.61 12.89
N ALA A 86 -24.52 14.11 12.26
CA ALA A 86 -24.69 12.69 11.97
C ALA A 86 -23.57 12.26 11.01
N GLN A 87 -22.46 11.81 11.58
CA GLN A 87 -21.47 11.00 10.88
C GLN A 87 -21.76 9.57 11.28
N GLN A 88 -22.50 8.90 10.41
CA GLN A 88 -22.88 7.51 10.51
C GLN A 88 -21.62 6.70 10.77
N THR A 89 -21.47 6.25 12.01
CA THR A 89 -20.30 5.48 12.41
C THR A 89 -20.52 4.07 11.91
N GLU A 90 -19.91 3.75 10.77
CA GLU A 90 -19.95 2.42 10.18
C GLU A 90 -19.53 1.37 11.21
N THR A 91 -20.37 0.34 11.39
CA THR A 91 -20.13 -0.72 12.36
C THR A 91 -18.98 -1.61 11.91
N ALA A 92 -18.38 -2.36 12.85
CA ALA A 92 -17.34 -3.34 12.50
C ALA A 92 -17.86 -4.44 11.56
N GLU A 93 -19.16 -4.70 11.59
CA GLU A 93 -19.86 -5.64 10.71
C GLU A 93 -19.97 -5.09 9.29
N SER A 94 -20.44 -3.84 9.13
CA SER A 94 -20.54 -3.20 7.80
C SER A 94 -19.17 -3.05 7.12
N LYS A 95 -18.09 -2.88 7.90
CA LYS A 95 -16.72 -2.86 7.36
C LYS A 95 -16.23 -4.22 6.87
N ARG A 96 -16.62 -5.33 7.51
CA ARG A 96 -16.26 -6.67 7.04
C ARG A 96 -17.05 -7.04 5.79
N GLU A 97 -18.32 -6.68 5.74
CA GLU A 97 -19.18 -6.96 4.58
C GLU A 97 -18.71 -6.21 3.32
N ARG A 98 -18.24 -4.96 3.48
CA ARG A 98 -17.68 -4.20 2.36
C ARG A 98 -16.23 -4.52 2.02
N PHE A 99 -15.56 -5.35 2.82
CA PHE A 99 -14.16 -5.70 2.55
C PHE A 99 -14.06 -6.47 1.24
N GLY A 100 -13.35 -5.92 0.25
CA GLY A 100 -13.29 -6.44 -1.13
C GLY A 100 -14.37 -5.89 -2.08
N PHE A 101 -15.27 -5.03 -1.60
CA PHE A 101 -16.31 -4.35 -2.41
C PHE A 101 -16.19 -2.82 -2.32
N GLU A 102 -15.10 -2.27 -1.79
CA GLU A 102 -14.95 -0.84 -1.50
C GLU A 102 -14.98 0.04 -2.76
N HIS A 103 -14.70 -0.54 -3.93
CA HIS A 103 -14.76 0.13 -5.22
C HIS A 103 -16.13 0.00 -5.91
N LEU A 104 -17.01 -0.88 -5.41
CA LEU A 104 -18.35 -0.99 -5.92
C LEU A 104 -19.17 0.13 -5.29
N PRO A 105 -19.75 1.03 -6.09
CA PRO A 105 -20.73 1.95 -5.56
C PRO A 105 -21.91 1.16 -4.99
N ASP A 106 -22.53 1.69 -3.94
CA ASP A 106 -23.78 1.13 -3.41
C ASP A 106 -24.83 1.05 -4.53
N GLU A 107 -25.75 0.09 -4.46
CA GLU A 107 -26.71 -0.18 -5.55
C GLU A 107 -27.52 1.05 -5.95
N ASP A 108 -27.94 1.87 -4.99
CA ASP A 108 -28.63 3.14 -5.24
C ASP A 108 -27.76 4.13 -6.03
N ALA A 109 -26.47 4.19 -5.70
CA ALA A 109 -25.51 5.06 -6.38
C ALA A 109 -25.16 4.55 -7.79
N GLU A 110 -25.21 3.24 -8.03
CA GLU A 110 -25.07 2.67 -9.37
C GLU A 110 -26.32 2.92 -10.21
N ASN A 111 -27.52 2.66 -9.67
CA ASN A 111 -28.79 2.89 -10.34
C ASN A 111 -29.04 4.38 -10.65
N ALA A 112 -28.46 5.29 -9.87
CA ALA A 112 -28.53 6.73 -10.12
C ALA A 112 -27.66 7.19 -11.30
N LYS A 113 -26.72 6.37 -11.81
CA LYS A 113 -25.87 6.77 -12.93
C LYS A 113 -26.67 6.76 -14.23
N PRO A 114 -26.64 7.84 -15.02
CA PRO A 114 -27.32 7.85 -16.31
C PRO A 114 -26.68 6.82 -17.26
N GLU A 115 -27.51 5.97 -17.84
CA GLU A 115 -27.11 5.04 -18.91
C GLU A 115 -26.78 5.78 -20.21
N ARG A 116 -27.43 6.93 -20.43
CA ARG A 116 -27.28 7.79 -21.61
C ARG A 116 -27.07 9.24 -21.20
N MET A 117 -26.19 9.93 -21.92
CA MET A 117 -26.00 11.39 -21.80
C MET A 117 -26.04 12.05 -23.17
N ASP A 118 -26.72 13.19 -23.27
CA ASP A 118 -26.73 13.99 -24.48
C ASP A 118 -25.45 14.83 -24.58
N ILE A 119 -24.94 14.96 -25.80
CA ILE A 119 -23.73 15.72 -26.12
C ILE A 119 -23.93 16.57 -27.38
N ARG A 120 -23.08 17.59 -27.50
CA ARG A 120 -22.90 18.36 -28.73
C ARG A 120 -21.49 18.19 -29.23
N ILE A 121 -21.35 17.90 -30.53
CA ILE A 121 -20.05 17.78 -31.18
C ILE A 121 -19.57 19.17 -31.59
N ALA A 122 -18.42 19.58 -31.07
CA ALA A 122 -17.75 20.82 -31.43
C ALA A 122 -16.88 20.65 -32.69
N SER A 123 -16.13 19.54 -32.76
CA SER A 123 -15.27 19.23 -33.90
C SER A 123 -15.07 17.73 -34.06
N TYR A 124 -14.64 17.30 -35.24
CA TYR A 124 -14.23 15.92 -35.46
C TYR A 124 -13.13 15.82 -36.53
N SER A 125 -12.33 14.77 -36.45
CA SER A 125 -11.26 14.48 -37.42
C SER A 125 -11.17 12.97 -37.69
N LYS A 126 -10.64 12.58 -38.85
CA LYS A 126 -10.36 11.18 -39.18
C LYS A 126 -8.87 10.99 -39.42
N ASN A 127 -8.31 9.93 -38.86
CA ASN A 127 -6.92 9.57 -39.15
C ASN A 127 -6.79 8.82 -40.49
N ARG A 128 -5.56 8.46 -40.87
CA ARG A 128 -5.27 7.74 -42.13
C ARG A 128 -5.96 6.38 -42.26
N VAL A 129 -6.28 5.75 -41.13
CA VAL A 129 -6.97 4.45 -41.06
C VAL A 129 -8.50 4.63 -41.12
N GLY A 130 -8.99 5.87 -40.97
CA GLY A 130 -10.42 6.19 -40.99
C GLY A 130 -11.08 6.20 -39.61
N VAL A 131 -10.30 6.05 -38.52
CA VAL A 131 -10.78 6.16 -37.14
C VAL A 131 -11.11 7.62 -36.84
N LEU A 132 -12.29 7.84 -36.26
CA LEU A 132 -12.83 9.14 -35.92
C LEU A 132 -12.40 9.59 -34.52
N THR A 133 -11.94 10.83 -34.39
CA THR A 133 -11.74 11.54 -33.12
C THR A 133 -12.74 12.68 -33.05
N ILE A 134 -13.41 12.83 -31.92
CA ILE A 134 -14.56 13.72 -31.73
C ILE A 134 -14.30 14.56 -30.49
N GLU A 135 -14.44 15.86 -30.62
CA GLU A 135 -14.40 16.81 -29.52
C GLU A 135 -15.80 17.33 -29.25
N THR A 136 -16.23 17.27 -28.00
CA THR A 136 -17.52 17.79 -27.56
C THR A 136 -17.42 19.25 -27.14
N THR A 137 -18.56 19.95 -27.06
CA THR A 137 -18.59 21.38 -26.67
C THR A 137 -18.15 21.64 -25.23
N ASP A 138 -18.21 20.63 -24.37
CA ASP A 138 -17.70 20.68 -22.99
C ASP A 138 -16.21 20.24 -22.91
N GLY A 139 -15.54 20.03 -24.04
CA GLY A 139 -14.11 19.78 -24.14
C GLY A 139 -13.67 18.33 -23.93
N GLN A 140 -14.60 17.39 -23.84
CA GLN A 140 -14.27 15.95 -23.80
C GLN A 140 -13.81 15.50 -25.18
N VAL A 141 -12.86 14.57 -25.22
CA VAL A 141 -12.40 14.00 -26.49
C VAL A 141 -12.62 12.49 -26.50
N TRP A 142 -13.23 12.03 -27.58
CA TRP A 142 -13.66 10.66 -27.78
C TRP A 142 -13.06 10.10 -29.06
N GLU A 143 -12.55 8.88 -29.02
CA GLU A 143 -11.97 8.19 -30.17
C GLU A 143 -12.76 6.92 -30.47
N GLN A 144 -13.04 6.70 -31.74
CA GLN A 144 -13.68 5.49 -32.23
C GLN A 144 -12.79 4.26 -32.02
N ILE A 145 -13.37 3.14 -31.59
CA ILE A 145 -12.60 1.93 -31.26
C ILE A 145 -12.23 1.13 -32.51
N SER A 146 -13.09 1.13 -33.53
CA SER A 146 -12.89 0.46 -34.81
C SER A 146 -13.10 1.44 -35.96
N ALA A 147 -12.40 1.26 -37.09
CA ALA A 147 -12.50 2.13 -38.26
C ALA A 147 -13.80 1.91 -39.09
N GLU A 148 -14.93 1.64 -38.42
CA GLU A 148 -16.20 1.46 -39.13
C GLU A 148 -16.74 2.80 -39.64
N ARG A 149 -17.51 2.76 -40.73
CA ARG A 149 -18.03 3.99 -41.33
C ARG A 149 -19.12 4.60 -40.46
N PHE A 150 -18.80 5.72 -39.83
CA PHE A 150 -19.75 6.61 -39.17
C PHE A 150 -19.64 8.02 -39.78
N THR A 151 -20.80 8.65 -39.99
CA THR A 151 -20.90 10.01 -40.56
C THR A 151 -21.44 10.94 -39.50
N ILE A 152 -20.66 11.96 -39.15
CA ILE A 152 -21.14 13.06 -38.31
C ILE A 152 -21.88 14.06 -39.19
N LYS A 153 -23.03 14.53 -38.72
CA LYS A 153 -23.72 15.70 -39.25
C LYS A 153 -23.48 16.84 -38.29
N GLU A 154 -23.04 17.97 -38.82
CA GLU A 154 -22.76 19.17 -38.05
C GLU A 154 -24.06 19.78 -37.49
N GLY A 155 -23.98 20.38 -36.30
CA GLY A 155 -25.10 21.10 -35.67
C GLY A 155 -26.21 20.23 -35.06
N GLU A 156 -26.14 18.91 -35.20
CA GLU A 156 -27.15 17.98 -34.68
C GLU A 156 -26.83 17.51 -33.26
N PRO A 157 -27.85 17.17 -32.44
CA PRO A 157 -27.64 16.55 -31.14
C PRO A 157 -27.20 15.10 -31.29
N TYR A 158 -26.30 14.68 -30.40
CA TYR A 158 -25.81 13.31 -30.29
C TYR A 158 -25.98 12.83 -28.86
N TYR A 159 -25.91 11.52 -28.65
CA TYR A 159 -25.86 10.95 -27.30
C TYR A 159 -24.72 9.95 -27.17
N LEU A 160 -24.25 9.78 -25.93
CA LEU A 160 -23.35 8.74 -25.50
C LEU A 160 -24.08 7.80 -24.54
N GLU A 161 -24.10 6.51 -24.87
CA GLU A 161 -24.73 5.47 -24.07
C GLU A 161 -23.67 4.50 -23.55
N ARG A 162 -23.77 4.08 -22.29
CA ARG A 162 -22.80 3.19 -21.66
C ARG A 162 -22.77 1.84 -22.37
N GLY A 163 -21.56 1.40 -22.72
CA GLY A 163 -21.31 0.05 -23.19
C GLY A 163 -21.01 -0.92 -22.05
N LEU A 164 -20.71 -2.15 -22.42
CA LEU A 164 -20.44 -3.23 -21.46
C LEU A 164 -19.27 -2.87 -20.52
N PHE A 165 -19.52 -2.97 -19.21
CA PHE A 165 -18.54 -2.70 -18.12
C PHE A 165 -17.80 -1.36 -18.23
N GLY A 166 -18.39 -0.34 -18.88
CA GLY A 166 -17.76 0.97 -19.04
C GLY A 166 -16.49 0.97 -19.91
N SER A 167 -16.22 -0.11 -20.64
CA SER A 167 -15.03 -0.22 -21.50
C SER A 167 -15.12 0.66 -22.75
N TYR A 168 -16.34 1.00 -23.15
CA TYR A 168 -16.65 1.86 -24.29
C TYR A 168 -18.04 2.49 -24.13
N PHE A 169 -18.35 3.44 -24.99
CA PHE A 169 -19.64 4.09 -25.10
C PHE A 169 -20.15 3.98 -26.53
N PHE A 170 -21.46 3.92 -26.72
CA PHE A 170 -22.09 4.04 -28.01
C PHE A 170 -22.39 5.50 -28.29
N LEU A 171 -21.79 6.03 -29.35
CA LEU A 171 -22.19 7.31 -29.93
C LEU A 171 -23.30 7.08 -30.95
N GLY A 172 -24.43 7.78 -30.78
CA GLY A 172 -25.59 7.66 -31.65
C GLY A 172 -26.38 8.97 -31.77
N ARG A 173 -27.47 8.90 -32.52
CA ARG A 173 -28.45 9.97 -32.68
C ARG A 173 -29.85 9.37 -32.63
N GLU A 174 -30.82 10.13 -32.15
CA GLU A 174 -32.19 9.64 -32.02
C GLU A 174 -32.83 9.32 -33.38
N ASP A 175 -32.46 10.08 -34.42
CA ASP A 175 -33.00 9.94 -35.77
C ASP A 175 -32.27 8.89 -36.64
N SER A 176 -31.34 8.11 -36.07
CA SER A 176 -30.59 7.10 -36.82
C SER A 176 -30.35 5.83 -36.01
N PRO A 177 -30.63 4.64 -36.57
CA PRO A 177 -30.28 3.38 -35.90
C PRO A 177 -28.76 3.11 -35.91
N ARG A 178 -27.97 3.89 -36.65
CA ARG A 178 -26.52 3.69 -36.73
C ARG A 178 -25.85 4.30 -35.51
N ARG A 179 -25.03 3.49 -34.85
CA ARG A 179 -24.17 3.88 -33.73
C ARG A 179 -22.76 3.40 -33.94
N THR A 180 -21.79 4.04 -33.29
CA THR A 180 -20.40 3.60 -33.29
C THR A 180 -19.86 3.54 -31.87
N ARG A 181 -18.87 2.69 -31.63
CA ARG A 181 -18.24 2.55 -30.32
C ARG A 181 -17.08 3.53 -30.18
N VAL A 182 -17.08 4.29 -29.10
CA VAL A 182 -16.05 5.27 -28.77
C VAL A 182 -15.52 5.05 -27.36
N LYS A 183 -14.28 5.46 -27.12
CA LYS A 183 -13.64 5.53 -25.81
C LYS A 183 -13.25 6.97 -25.52
N ARG A 184 -13.28 7.37 -24.26
CA ARG A 184 -12.78 8.69 -23.86
C ARG A 184 -11.26 8.69 -23.86
N ILE A 185 -10.65 9.73 -24.43
CA ILE A 185 -9.19 9.91 -24.44
C ILE A 185 -8.75 11.21 -23.76
N LYS A 186 -9.69 12.12 -23.45
CA LYS A 186 -9.47 13.36 -22.69
C LYS A 186 -10.74 13.79 -21.97
#